data_AF-A0A170YT55-F1
#
_entry.id   AF-A0A170YT55-F1
#
_cell.length_a   1.000
_cell.length_b   1.000
_cell.length_c   1.000
_cell.angle_alpha   90.00
_cell.angle_beta   90.00
_cell.angle_gamma   90.00
#
_symmetry.space_group_name_H-M   'P 1'
#
loop_
_entity.id
_entity.type
_entity.pdbx_description
1 polymer ?
#
loop_
_entity_poly.entity_id
_entity_poly.type
_entity_poly.pdbx_seq_one_letter_code
_entity_poly.pdbx_strand_id
1 'polypeptide(L)'
;MQIFTKGLERLPAKVCEGAVERDLVIQVLPQARSAEEGASLRNTKYDFTFQCQVVTSSESSVWGRIWVRPVSKADWFERFQARHGEKTVRVSVDGVEALARFDAEDAFSAAYVPCASPAIPSYDASRNKDYAVIAEVEVSVYEHRKPTGATLRQPLTDIAYQLTKHVYKLAKCKPSRDFPEELPRYEDD
;
A
#
# COMPACT_ATOMS: atom_id res chain seq x y z
N MET A 1 -33.22 -22.11 -6.26
CA MET A 1 -32.47 -21.44 -5.18
C MET A 1 -31.15 -20.96 -5.77
N GLN A 2 -31.05 -19.69 -6.19
CA GLN A 2 -29.81 -19.13 -6.73
C GLN A 2 -28.98 -18.58 -5.57
N ILE A 3 -27.83 -19.21 -5.30
CA ILE A 3 -26.84 -18.70 -4.36
C ILE A 3 -26.08 -17.56 -5.06
N PHE A 4 -26.42 -16.32 -4.75
CA PHE A 4 -25.64 -15.15 -5.16
C PHE A 4 -24.47 -14.94 -4.18
N THR A 5 -23.39 -15.70 -4.34
CA THR A 5 -22.10 -15.41 -3.68
C THR A 5 -21.30 -14.45 -4.55
N LYS A 6 -21.51 -13.14 -4.41
CA LYS A 6 -20.80 -12.09 -5.17
C LYS A 6 -19.52 -11.59 -4.47
N GLY A 7 -18.91 -12.41 -3.60
CA GLY A 7 -17.82 -12.02 -2.68
C GLY A 7 -16.46 -11.75 -3.34
N LEU A 8 -15.42 -11.57 -2.50
CA LEU A 8 -14.04 -11.27 -2.91
C LEU A 8 -13.52 -12.22 -4.01
N GLU A 9 -13.86 -13.51 -3.96
CA GLU A 9 -13.47 -14.55 -4.93
C GLU A 9 -13.97 -14.33 -6.37
N ARG A 10 -14.89 -13.40 -6.59
CA ARG A 10 -15.39 -13.05 -7.93
C ARG A 10 -14.80 -11.75 -8.48
N LEU A 11 -14.01 -11.03 -7.69
CA LEU A 11 -13.19 -9.95 -8.23
C LEU A 11 -12.22 -10.52 -9.28
N PRO A 12 -11.76 -9.71 -10.25
CA PRO A 12 -10.71 -10.14 -11.17
C PRO A 12 -9.49 -10.63 -10.40
N ALA A 13 -8.71 -11.55 -10.99
CA ALA A 13 -7.51 -12.12 -10.34
C ALA A 13 -6.55 -11.04 -9.81
N LYS A 14 -6.51 -9.87 -10.48
CA LYS A 14 -5.85 -8.67 -10.00
C LYS A 14 -6.82 -7.50 -9.91
N VAL A 15 -6.81 -6.79 -8.80
CA VAL A 15 -7.66 -5.61 -8.51
C VAL A 15 -6.84 -4.32 -8.58
N CYS A 16 -7.50 -3.17 -8.45
CA CYS A 16 -6.87 -1.85 -8.48
C CYS A 16 -6.05 -1.63 -9.75
N GLU A 17 -6.72 -1.68 -10.90
CA GLU A 17 -6.10 -1.58 -12.24
C GLU A 17 -5.02 -2.65 -12.49
N GLY A 18 -5.20 -3.83 -11.90
CA GLY A 18 -4.28 -4.95 -12.02
C GLY A 18 -2.99 -4.80 -11.21
N ALA A 19 -2.95 -3.86 -10.26
CA ALA A 19 -1.79 -3.63 -9.40
C ALA A 19 -1.66 -4.69 -8.31
N VAL A 20 -2.78 -5.16 -7.75
CA VAL A 20 -2.80 -6.01 -6.54
C VAL A 20 -3.40 -7.37 -6.81
N GLU A 21 -2.74 -8.44 -6.36
CA GLU A 21 -3.29 -9.80 -6.42
C GLU A 21 -4.49 -9.92 -5.49
N ARG A 22 -5.62 -10.44 -6.01
CA ARG A 22 -6.86 -10.61 -5.26
C ARG A 22 -6.70 -11.49 -4.02
N ASP A 23 -5.85 -12.50 -4.09
CA ASP A 23 -5.63 -13.44 -2.99
C ASP A 23 -5.00 -12.76 -1.76
N LEU A 24 -4.19 -11.72 -1.95
CA LEU A 24 -3.69 -10.89 -0.83
C LEU A 24 -4.83 -10.10 -0.18
N VAL A 25 -5.76 -9.59 -0.99
CA VAL A 25 -6.93 -8.87 -0.48
C VAL A 25 -7.85 -9.80 0.32
N ILE A 26 -8.01 -11.04 -0.12
CA ILE A 26 -8.75 -12.09 0.62
C ILE A 26 -8.11 -12.41 1.97
N GLN A 27 -6.77 -12.33 2.08
CA GLN A 27 -6.08 -12.58 3.34
C GLN A 27 -6.29 -11.46 4.37
N VAL A 28 -6.45 -10.22 3.93
CA VAL A 28 -6.57 -9.06 4.84
C VAL A 28 -8.02 -8.65 5.13
N LEU A 29 -8.96 -9.00 4.25
CA LEU A 29 -10.38 -8.71 4.45
C LEU A 29 -11.16 -9.94 4.90
N PRO A 30 -12.12 -9.79 5.82
CA PRO A 30 -13.04 -10.88 6.14
C PRO A 30 -13.85 -11.26 4.90
N GLN A 31 -14.19 -12.55 4.79
CA GLN A 31 -15.04 -13.02 3.72
C GLN A 31 -16.43 -12.37 3.78
N ALA A 32 -16.86 -11.80 2.65
CA ALA A 32 -18.15 -11.13 2.53
C ALA A 32 -18.94 -11.67 1.34
N ARG A 33 -20.26 -11.46 1.39
CA ARG A 33 -21.17 -11.88 0.32
C ARG A 33 -21.02 -11.06 -0.95
N SER A 34 -20.56 -9.82 -0.86
CA SER A 34 -20.14 -9.01 -2.00
C SER A 34 -18.91 -8.15 -1.72
N ALA A 35 -18.16 -7.83 -2.77
CA ALA A 35 -17.07 -6.87 -2.74
C ALA A 35 -16.99 -6.08 -4.06
N GLU A 36 -16.53 -4.83 -3.96
CA GLU A 36 -16.28 -3.92 -5.07
C GLU A 36 -14.85 -3.40 -4.98
N GLU A 37 -14.25 -3.11 -6.12
CA GLU A 37 -12.91 -2.52 -6.22
C GLU A 37 -12.94 -1.25 -7.06
N GLY A 38 -12.05 -0.32 -6.75
CA GLY A 38 -11.87 0.89 -7.52
C GLY A 38 -10.45 1.40 -7.39
N ALA A 39 -9.96 2.01 -8.46
CA ALA A 39 -8.73 2.76 -8.45
C ALA A 39 -8.90 4.09 -9.18
N SER A 40 -8.08 5.06 -8.80
CA SER A 40 -8.03 6.33 -9.51
C SER A 40 -6.62 6.87 -9.53
N LEU A 41 -6.23 7.40 -10.69
CA LEU A 41 -4.97 8.08 -10.88
C LEU A 41 -5.23 9.58 -11.08
N ARG A 42 -4.60 10.39 -10.26
CA ARG A 42 -4.52 11.84 -10.42
C ARG A 42 -3.07 12.23 -10.69
N ASN A 43 -2.84 12.71 -11.91
CA ASN A 43 -1.54 13.23 -12.32
C ASN A 43 -1.67 14.72 -12.64
N THR A 44 -1.00 15.55 -11.84
CA THR A 44 -0.88 16.99 -12.06
C THR A 44 0.59 17.36 -12.20
N LYS A 45 0.87 18.58 -12.65
CA LYS A 45 2.24 19.07 -12.78
C LYS A 45 3.07 18.96 -11.49
N TYR A 46 2.45 18.92 -10.31
CA TYR A 46 3.14 18.98 -9.02
C TYR A 46 2.87 17.77 -8.12
N ASP A 47 1.97 16.88 -8.52
CA ASP A 47 1.49 15.79 -7.67
C ASP A 47 1.07 14.61 -8.53
N PHE A 48 1.57 13.43 -8.16
CA PHE A 48 1.16 12.15 -8.70
C PHE A 48 0.57 11.36 -7.54
N THR A 49 -0.75 11.12 -7.59
CA THR A 49 -1.46 10.34 -6.57
C THR A 49 -2.25 9.22 -7.24
N PHE A 50 -2.05 8.00 -6.76
CA PHE A 50 -2.85 6.83 -7.10
C PHE A 50 -3.63 6.39 -5.85
N GLN A 51 -4.88 5.99 -6.03
CA GLN A 51 -5.72 5.45 -4.98
C GLN A 51 -6.23 4.08 -5.41
N CYS A 52 -6.30 3.17 -4.45
CA CYS A 52 -6.84 1.84 -4.58
C CYS A 52 -7.78 1.60 -3.41
N GLN A 53 -8.95 1.05 -3.68
CA GLN A 53 -9.90 0.68 -2.65
C GLN A 53 -10.56 -0.64 -3.00
N VAL A 54 -10.68 -1.52 -2.02
CA VAL A 54 -11.57 -2.67 -2.07
C VAL A 54 -12.51 -2.57 -0.89
N VAL A 55 -13.82 -2.65 -1.13
CA VAL A 55 -14.87 -2.54 -0.10
C VAL A 55 -15.74 -3.77 -0.14
N THR A 56 -15.98 -4.36 1.02
CA THR A 56 -16.92 -5.47 1.18
C THR A 56 -18.31 -4.95 1.50
N SER A 57 -19.34 -5.78 1.29
CA SER A 57 -20.71 -5.46 1.68
C SER A 57 -20.95 -5.36 3.18
N SER A 58 -19.98 -5.76 3.99
CA SER A 58 -19.98 -5.54 5.45
C SER A 58 -19.21 -4.28 5.82
N GLU A 59 -19.00 -3.37 4.87
CA GLU A 59 -18.29 -2.08 5.04
C GLU A 59 -16.82 -2.22 5.50
N SER A 60 -16.25 -3.43 5.43
CA SER A 60 -14.82 -3.63 5.65
C SER A 60 -14.07 -3.24 4.38
N SER A 61 -12.90 -2.62 4.51
CA SER A 61 -12.17 -2.11 3.35
C SER A 61 -10.67 -2.17 3.50
N VAL A 62 -10.01 -2.37 2.36
CA VAL A 62 -8.59 -2.07 2.16
C VAL A 62 -8.54 -0.77 1.40
N TRP A 63 -7.82 0.20 1.92
CA TRP A 63 -7.60 1.47 1.25
C TRP A 63 -6.12 1.76 1.13
N GLY A 64 -5.67 1.99 -0.11
CA GLY A 64 -4.30 2.32 -0.43
C GLY A 64 -4.22 3.69 -1.08
N ARG A 65 -3.36 4.56 -0.55
CA ARG A 65 -3.00 5.82 -1.19
C ARG A 65 -1.51 5.86 -1.46
N ILE A 66 -1.17 6.15 -2.70
CA ILE A 66 0.20 6.14 -3.20
C ILE A 66 0.49 7.49 -3.82
N TRP A 67 1.67 8.03 -3.51
CA TRP A 67 2.06 9.40 -3.84
C TRP A 67 3.50 9.39 -4.34
N VAL A 68 3.84 10.28 -5.27
CA VAL A 68 5.25 10.60 -5.58
C VAL A 68 5.55 12.01 -5.13
N ARG A 69 6.43 12.18 -4.15
CA ARG A 69 6.68 13.49 -3.51
C ARG A 69 8.12 13.63 -2.99
N PRO A 70 8.62 14.88 -2.77
CA PRO A 70 9.94 15.10 -2.20
C PRO A 70 9.93 14.81 -0.68
N VAL A 71 10.62 13.76 -0.28
CA VAL A 71 10.70 13.29 1.11
C VAL A 71 11.89 12.34 1.29
N SER A 72 12.73 12.65 2.26
CA SER A 72 13.83 11.77 2.64
C SER A 72 13.28 10.50 3.28
N LYS A 73 14.04 9.41 3.23
CA LYS A 73 13.68 8.18 3.94
C LYS A 73 13.50 8.41 5.45
N ALA A 74 14.36 9.23 6.04
CA ALA A 74 14.31 9.54 7.48
C ALA A 74 13.04 10.32 7.84
N ASP A 75 12.72 11.38 7.08
CA ASP A 75 11.52 12.19 7.28
C ASP A 75 10.24 11.35 7.10
N TRP A 76 10.22 10.43 6.13
CA TRP A 76 9.09 9.52 5.94
C TRP A 76 8.90 8.58 7.14
N PHE A 77 9.98 7.95 7.60
CA PHE A 77 9.95 7.04 8.75
C PHE A 77 9.51 7.75 10.04
N GLU A 78 10.07 8.93 10.32
CA GLU A 78 9.70 9.75 11.48
C GLU A 78 8.21 10.13 11.44
N ARG A 79 7.71 10.56 10.29
CA ARG A 79 6.28 10.90 10.14
C ARG A 79 5.36 9.69 10.30
N PHE A 80 5.78 8.52 9.81
CA PHE A 80 5.03 7.29 10.00
C PHE A 80 4.91 6.95 11.49
N GLN A 81 6.02 6.98 12.24
CA GLN A 81 6.01 6.75 13.68
C GLN A 81 5.23 7.82 14.44
N ALA A 82 5.35 9.10 14.07
CA ALA A 82 4.61 10.17 14.74
C ALA A 82 3.08 10.01 14.58
N ARG A 83 2.63 9.47 13.44
CA ARG A 83 1.21 9.26 13.15
C ARG A 83 0.66 7.94 13.70
N HIS A 84 1.46 6.88 13.63
CA HIS A 84 1.03 5.51 13.89
C HIS A 84 1.71 4.89 15.13
N GLY A 85 2.57 5.60 15.84
CA GLY A 85 3.24 5.13 17.06
C GLY A 85 4.56 4.38 16.83
N GLU A 86 5.31 4.19 17.91
CA GLU A 86 6.70 3.71 17.89
C GLU A 86 6.85 2.20 17.65
N LYS A 87 5.78 1.40 17.85
CA LYS A 87 5.78 -0.06 17.64
C LYS A 87 5.66 -0.44 16.15
N THR A 88 6.59 0.05 15.35
CA THR A 88 6.68 -0.21 13.91
C THR A 88 7.73 -1.28 13.63
N VAL A 89 7.35 -2.35 12.94
CA VAL A 89 8.31 -3.33 12.39
C VAL A 89 8.72 -2.92 10.98
N ARG A 90 9.97 -3.23 10.61
CA ARG A 90 10.57 -2.78 9.35
C ARG A 90 11.30 -3.91 8.64
N VAL A 91 11.14 -3.95 7.32
CA VAL A 91 11.95 -4.77 6.42
C VAL A 91 12.49 -3.91 5.29
N SER A 92 13.62 -4.33 4.71
CA SER A 92 14.24 -3.62 3.59
C SER A 92 14.96 -4.57 2.66
N VAL A 93 14.85 -4.33 1.35
CA VAL A 93 15.59 -5.06 0.31
C VAL A 93 15.81 -4.14 -0.88
N ASP A 94 17.02 -4.11 -1.43
CA ASP A 94 17.38 -3.37 -2.67
C ASP A 94 16.88 -1.90 -2.72
N GLY A 95 16.95 -1.22 -1.58
CA GLY A 95 16.50 0.17 -1.42
C GLY A 95 14.99 0.37 -1.47
N VAL A 96 14.20 -0.72 -1.38
CA VAL A 96 12.80 -0.71 -0.99
C VAL A 96 12.74 -0.83 0.53
N GLU A 97 11.91 -0.01 1.15
CA GLU A 97 11.69 -0.02 2.59
C GLU A 97 10.20 -0.27 2.82
N ALA A 98 9.87 -1.10 3.80
CA ALA A 98 8.49 -1.33 4.18
C ALA A 98 8.32 -1.36 5.69
N LEU A 99 7.23 -0.76 6.14
CA LEU A 99 6.87 -0.56 7.54
C LEU A 99 5.50 -1.16 7.78
N ALA A 100 5.33 -1.69 8.98
CA ALA A 100 4.07 -2.24 9.44
C ALA A 100 3.84 -1.80 10.89
N ARG A 101 2.66 -1.25 11.18
CA ARG A 101 2.17 -1.02 12.54
C ARG A 101 0.80 -1.65 12.68
N PHE A 102 0.68 -2.49 13.70
CA PHE A 102 -0.52 -3.28 13.97
C PHE A 102 -0.80 -3.18 15.45
N ASP A 103 -2.02 -2.79 15.80
CA ASP A 103 -2.54 -2.96 17.13
C ASP A 103 -3.92 -3.63 17.11
N ALA A 104 -4.60 -3.67 18.25
CA ALA A 104 -5.90 -4.31 18.37
C ALA A 104 -6.99 -3.61 17.54
N GLU A 105 -6.75 -2.36 17.12
CA GLU A 105 -7.76 -1.53 16.50
C GLU A 105 -7.49 -1.27 15.02
N ASP A 106 -6.24 -1.04 14.65
CA ASP A 106 -5.86 -0.64 13.30
C ASP A 106 -4.65 -1.40 12.77
N ALA A 107 -4.65 -1.57 11.45
CA ALA A 107 -3.57 -2.18 10.69
C ALA A 107 -3.11 -1.21 9.60
N PHE A 108 -1.87 -0.75 9.72
CA PHE A 108 -1.24 0.15 8.78
C PHE A 108 0.02 -0.47 8.21
N SER A 109 0.18 -0.35 6.90
CA SER A 109 1.45 -0.61 6.23
C SER A 109 1.84 0.56 5.36
N ALA A 110 3.14 0.77 5.22
CA ALA A 110 3.68 1.72 4.27
C ALA A 110 4.90 1.15 3.54
N ALA A 111 5.07 1.55 2.29
CA ALA A 111 6.26 1.23 1.51
C ALA A 111 6.87 2.51 0.93
N TYR A 112 8.19 2.55 0.87
CA TYR A 112 8.98 3.66 0.36
C TYR A 112 9.98 3.17 -0.67
N VAL A 113 10.03 3.85 -1.81
CA VAL A 113 10.98 3.58 -2.88
C VAL A 113 11.50 4.89 -3.45
N PRO A 114 12.82 5.14 -3.44
CA PRO A 114 13.42 6.30 -4.10
C PRO A 114 13.02 6.35 -5.58
N CYS A 115 12.53 7.50 -6.03
CA CYS A 115 12.03 7.71 -7.37
C CYS A 115 12.35 9.12 -7.86
N ALA A 116 13.16 9.25 -8.92
CA ALA A 116 13.21 10.49 -9.69
C ALA A 116 12.21 10.40 -10.85
N SER A 117 11.08 11.11 -10.78
CA SER A 117 10.09 11.14 -11.88
C SER A 117 10.30 12.35 -12.80
N PRO A 118 10.31 12.18 -14.13
CA PRO A 118 10.39 13.30 -15.07
C PRO A 118 9.12 14.17 -15.08
N ALA A 119 8.00 13.67 -14.53
CA ALA A 119 6.72 14.36 -14.52
C ALA A 119 6.60 15.40 -13.40
N ILE A 120 7.49 15.35 -12.40
CA ILE A 120 7.45 16.25 -11.24
C ILE A 120 8.65 17.18 -11.35
N PRO A 121 8.45 18.47 -11.67
CA PRO A 121 9.52 19.45 -11.73
C PRO A 121 10.26 19.47 -10.39
N SER A 122 11.59 19.43 -10.42
CA SER A 122 12.43 19.68 -9.26
C SER A 122 12.37 21.17 -8.89
N TYR A 123 11.19 21.70 -8.56
CA TYR A 123 11.00 23.13 -8.27
C TYR A 123 11.75 23.56 -7.00
N ASP A 124 12.29 22.61 -6.24
CA ASP A 124 13.06 22.82 -5.02
C ASP A 124 14.45 22.16 -5.12
N ALA A 125 15.13 22.26 -6.28
CA ALA A 125 16.51 21.79 -6.45
C ALA A 125 17.52 22.45 -5.47
N SER A 126 17.11 23.51 -4.77
CA SER A 126 17.86 24.15 -3.68
C SER A 126 17.76 23.39 -2.35
N ARG A 127 16.82 22.44 -2.22
CA ARG A 127 16.73 21.52 -1.08
C ARG A 127 16.96 20.11 -1.62
N ASN A 128 18.09 19.53 -1.26
CA ASN A 128 18.57 18.19 -1.59
C ASN A 128 17.60 17.06 -1.12
N LYS A 129 16.34 17.09 -1.54
CA LYS A 129 15.27 16.20 -1.08
C LYS A 129 15.10 15.09 -2.10
N ASP A 130 15.42 13.87 -1.66
CA ASP A 130 15.10 12.67 -2.39
C ASP A 130 13.60 12.63 -2.69
N TYR A 131 13.23 12.34 -3.93
CA TYR A 131 11.84 12.03 -4.27
C TYR A 131 11.61 10.53 -4.07
N ALA A 132 10.40 10.16 -3.67
CA ALA A 132 10.04 8.77 -3.46
C ALA A 132 8.60 8.50 -3.86
N VAL A 133 8.35 7.29 -4.32
CA VAL A 133 7.02 6.68 -4.28
C VAL A 133 6.80 6.22 -2.86
N ILE A 134 5.72 6.69 -2.24
CA ILE A 134 5.26 6.22 -0.94
C ILE A 134 3.88 5.60 -1.14
N ALA A 135 3.69 4.37 -0.68
CA ALA A 135 2.36 3.81 -0.46
C ALA A 135 2.05 3.83 1.04
N GLU A 136 0.84 4.23 1.39
CA GLU A 136 0.23 4.02 2.70
C GLU A 136 -1.03 3.18 2.46
N VAL A 137 -1.14 2.05 3.15
CA VAL A 137 -2.28 1.14 3.06
C VAL A 137 -2.82 0.89 4.44
N GLU A 138 -4.13 0.99 4.57
CA GLU A 138 -4.88 0.74 5.79
C GLU A 138 -5.97 -0.30 5.55
N VAL A 139 -6.27 -1.07 6.59
CA VAL A 139 -7.41 -1.97 6.63
C VAL A 139 -8.38 -1.48 7.69
N SER A 140 -9.64 -1.31 7.32
CA SER A 140 -10.74 -1.00 8.23
C SER A 140 -11.75 -2.15 8.25
N VAL A 141 -12.15 -2.60 9.43
CA VAL A 141 -13.11 -3.69 9.61
C VAL A 141 -14.26 -3.20 10.50
N TYR A 142 -15.46 -3.11 9.91
CA TYR A 142 -16.63 -2.43 10.47
C TYR A 142 -17.30 -3.16 11.65
N GLU A 143 -17.07 -4.46 11.82
CA GLU A 143 -17.52 -5.22 12.98
C GLU A 143 -16.29 -5.75 13.72
N HIS A 144 -16.30 -5.82 15.06
CA HIS A 144 -15.19 -6.25 15.93
C HIS A 144 -14.62 -7.67 15.67
N ARG A 145 -14.90 -8.29 14.52
CA ARG A 145 -14.16 -9.41 13.92
C ARG A 145 -12.91 -8.91 13.19
N LYS A 146 -12.16 -8.01 13.82
CA LYS A 146 -10.87 -7.56 13.30
C LYS A 146 -10.00 -8.81 13.16
N PRO A 147 -9.39 -9.09 12.00
CA PRO A 147 -8.31 -10.06 11.97
C PRO A 147 -7.21 -9.49 12.86
N THR A 148 -7.03 -10.08 14.03
CA THR A 148 -6.06 -9.62 15.03
C THR A 148 -4.69 -10.19 14.72
N GLY A 149 -3.65 -9.36 14.81
CA GLY A 149 -2.29 -9.84 15.10
C GLY A 149 -1.28 -9.80 13.95
N ALA A 150 -0.15 -10.48 14.17
CA ALA A 150 1.01 -10.54 13.29
C ALA A 150 0.69 -11.09 11.88
N THR A 151 -0.37 -11.92 11.76
CA THR A 151 -0.82 -12.56 10.52
C THR A 151 -1.25 -11.57 9.44
N LEU A 152 -1.63 -10.33 9.78
CA LEU A 152 -1.94 -9.30 8.79
C LEU A 152 -0.73 -8.45 8.37
N ARG A 153 0.37 -8.49 9.14
CA ARG A 153 1.56 -7.65 8.90
C ARG A 153 2.07 -7.83 7.50
N GLN A 154 2.29 -9.09 7.13
CA GLN A 154 2.88 -9.40 5.86
C GLN A 154 1.95 -9.15 4.68
N PRO A 155 0.70 -9.68 4.66
CA PRO A 155 -0.15 -9.52 3.48
C PRO A 155 -0.50 -8.04 3.20
N LEU A 156 -0.70 -7.23 4.25
CA LEU A 156 -0.94 -5.80 4.07
C LEU A 156 0.29 -5.05 3.52
N THR A 157 1.48 -5.43 4.00
CA THR A 157 2.74 -4.92 3.45
C THR A 157 2.99 -5.35 2.02
N ASP A 158 2.62 -6.57 1.65
CA ASP A 158 2.74 -7.05 0.28
C ASP A 158 1.79 -6.28 -0.66
N ILE A 159 0.58 -5.91 -0.19
CA ILE A 159 -0.31 -5.00 -0.94
C ILE A 159 0.34 -3.63 -1.13
N ALA A 160 0.90 -3.03 -0.07
CA ALA A 160 1.61 -1.76 -0.16
C ALA A 160 2.79 -1.82 -1.14
N TYR A 161 3.51 -2.95 -1.15
CA TYR A 161 4.61 -3.20 -2.07
C TYR A 161 4.16 -3.31 -3.53
N GLN A 162 3.10 -4.08 -3.80
CA GLN A 162 2.55 -4.24 -5.15
C GLN A 162 2.04 -2.91 -5.71
N LEU A 163 1.32 -2.13 -4.91
CA LEU A 163 0.88 -0.77 -5.27
C LEU A 163 2.07 0.16 -5.55
N THR A 164 3.12 0.08 -4.74
CA THR A 164 4.35 0.86 -4.94
C THR A 164 5.04 0.50 -6.25
N LYS A 165 5.18 -0.80 -6.56
CA LYS A 165 5.73 -1.30 -7.84
C LYS A 165 4.94 -0.79 -9.03
N HIS A 166 3.61 -0.82 -8.93
CA HIS A 166 2.71 -0.36 -9.98
C HIS A 166 2.91 1.14 -10.23
N VAL A 167 2.85 1.96 -9.19
CA VAL A 167 3.01 3.42 -9.30
C VAL A 167 4.41 3.82 -9.73
N TYR A 168 5.45 3.12 -9.29
CA TYR A 168 6.82 3.37 -9.74
C TYR A 168 6.94 3.30 -11.27
N LYS A 169 6.28 2.32 -11.89
CA LYS A 169 6.21 2.17 -13.34
C LYS A 169 5.38 3.28 -13.99
N LEU A 170 4.18 3.56 -13.45
CA LEU A 170 3.31 4.62 -13.99
C LEU A 170 3.96 6.01 -13.93
N ALA A 171 4.67 6.31 -12.85
CA ALA A 171 5.40 7.56 -12.65
C ALA A 171 6.70 7.63 -13.45
N LYS A 172 7.07 6.56 -14.18
CA LYS A 172 8.28 6.46 -15.01
C LYS A 172 9.56 6.83 -14.23
N CYS A 173 9.64 6.38 -12.98
CA CYS A 173 10.75 6.68 -12.08
C CYS A 173 12.11 6.26 -12.66
N LYS A 174 13.13 7.05 -12.35
CA LYS A 174 14.54 6.81 -12.72
C LYS A 174 15.44 6.65 -11.48
N PRO A 175 16.51 5.84 -11.57
CA PRO A 175 16.78 4.88 -12.65
C PRO A 175 15.67 3.81 -12.71
N SER A 176 15.44 3.17 -13.87
CA SER A 176 14.57 1.99 -13.87
C SER A 176 15.18 0.96 -12.92
N ARG A 177 14.35 0.27 -12.14
CA ARG A 177 14.80 -0.81 -11.27
C ARG A 177 13.96 -2.05 -11.50
N ASP A 178 14.62 -3.18 -11.39
CA ASP A 178 13.94 -4.44 -11.19
C ASP A 178 13.63 -4.55 -9.70
N PHE A 179 12.37 -4.85 -9.41
CA PHE A 179 11.91 -5.04 -8.05
C PHE A 179 12.05 -6.50 -7.68
N PRO A 180 12.51 -6.82 -6.46
CA PRO A 180 12.39 -8.17 -5.91
C PRO A 180 10.98 -8.72 -6.10
N GLU A 181 10.89 -10.04 -6.29
CA GLU A 181 9.59 -10.71 -6.42
C GLU A 181 8.75 -10.48 -5.15
N GLU A 182 9.39 -10.68 -4.00
CA GLU A 182 8.80 -10.55 -2.67
C GLU A 182 9.67 -9.67 -1.75
N LEU A 183 9.06 -9.13 -0.70
CA LEU A 183 9.78 -8.50 0.40
C LEU A 183 10.29 -9.56 1.40
N PRO A 184 11.36 -9.27 2.16
CA PRO A 184 11.68 -10.04 3.35
C PRO A 184 10.46 -10.13 4.25
N ARG A 185 10.25 -11.31 4.84
CA ARG A 185 9.13 -11.54 5.75
C ARG A 185 9.45 -10.94 7.11
N TYR A 186 8.44 -10.40 7.79
CA TYR A 186 8.60 -10.05 9.21
C TYR A 186 8.86 -11.32 10.03
N GLU A 187 9.74 -11.23 11.01
CA GLU A 187 9.93 -12.31 11.98
C GLU A 187 8.70 -12.38 12.90
N ASP A 188 8.30 -13.61 13.25
CA ASP A 188 7.28 -13.84 14.27
C ASP A 188 7.92 -13.61 15.65
N ASP A 189 7.44 -12.58 16.38
CA ASP A 189 7.82 -12.33 17.77
C ASP A 189 7.13 -13.32 18.74
#